data_AF-A0AA39FPP6-F1
#
_entry.id   AF-A0AA39FPP6-F1
#
_cell.length_a   1.000
_cell.length_b   1.000
_cell.length_c   1.000
_cell.angle_alpha   90.00
_cell.angle_beta   90.00
_cell.angle_gamma   90.00
#
_symmetry.space_group_name_H-M   'P 1'
#
loop_
_entity.id
_entity.type
_entity.pdbx_description
1 polymer ?
#
loop_
_entity_poly.entity_id
_entity_poly.type
_entity_poly.pdbx_seq_one_letter_code
_entity_poly.pdbx_strand_id
1 'polypeptide(L)'
;MNSLGIMRLTFEEELKLVGQPVDKNMWITSPTIINAFYYYPGNSLTIPAGILQIPFFDGKLPDALNYGAIGAFIGHEISHGFDDVGSQYDENGNVRDWWSSKIKSEYNKRASCFKKKFSKYIIKIKNQSYKLDSIQTLSENIADTTGINALYKAFTIHSMKHPTQANVKLPGLEHLNSRKLLFLSWAHSFCARPKLSDLLNTMKSDTHSPATFRIIGTLSNIKAFSDTYQCAKGTTMNPADPVDKCGIW
;
A
#
# COMPACT_ATOMS: atom_id res chain seq x y z
N MET A 1 32.82 -18.91 -9.29
CA MET A 1 32.25 -20.01 -10.10
C MET A 1 31.09 -20.65 -9.33
N ASN A 2 30.07 -19.86 -8.93
CA ASN A 2 28.97 -20.33 -8.07
C ASN A 2 27.58 -19.93 -8.63
N SER A 3 27.47 -18.86 -9.41
CA SER A 3 26.19 -18.33 -9.90
C SER A 3 25.47 -19.27 -10.87
N LEU A 4 26.19 -19.87 -11.82
CA LEU A 4 25.60 -20.86 -12.75
C LEU A 4 25.12 -22.12 -12.03
N GLY A 5 25.84 -22.57 -11.00
CA GLY A 5 25.41 -23.68 -10.15
C GLY A 5 24.13 -23.36 -9.39
N ILE A 6 24.05 -22.17 -8.78
CA ILE A 6 22.84 -21.71 -8.07
C ILE A 6 21.65 -21.60 -9.04
N MET A 7 21.83 -20.94 -10.19
CA MET A 7 20.75 -20.81 -11.18
C MET A 7 20.21 -22.18 -11.62
N ARG A 8 21.10 -23.14 -11.86
CA ARG A 8 20.70 -24.51 -12.21
C ARG A 8 19.92 -25.18 -11.07
N LEU A 9 20.40 -25.09 -9.84
CA LEU A 9 19.73 -25.68 -8.68
C LEU A 9 18.34 -25.08 -8.45
N THR A 10 18.22 -23.75 -8.49
CA THR A 10 16.92 -23.06 -8.34
C THR A 10 15.93 -23.51 -9.41
N PHE A 11 16.36 -23.58 -10.67
CA PHE A 11 15.50 -24.06 -11.75
C PHE A 11 15.08 -25.53 -11.58
N GLU A 12 16.02 -26.40 -11.18
CA GLU A 12 15.71 -27.81 -10.90
C GLU A 12 14.74 -27.97 -9.71
N GLU A 13 14.81 -27.10 -8.70
CA GLU A 13 13.85 -27.06 -7.58
C GLU A 13 12.46 -26.58 -8.02
N GLU A 14 12.37 -25.52 -8.81
CA GLU A 14 11.10 -25.03 -9.37
C GLU A 14 10.41 -26.09 -10.24
N LEU A 15 11.17 -26.82 -11.06
CA LEU A 15 10.62 -27.90 -11.90
C LEU A 15 10.03 -29.05 -11.08
N LYS A 16 10.57 -29.34 -9.88
CA LYS A 16 10.02 -30.39 -9.00
C LYS A 16 8.64 -30.04 -8.46
N LEU A 17 8.26 -28.76 -8.47
CA LEU A 17 6.94 -28.30 -8.03
C LEU A 17 5.86 -28.55 -9.10
N VAL A 18 6.23 -28.81 -10.35
CA VAL A 18 5.27 -29.07 -11.43
C VAL A 18 4.49 -30.36 -11.14
N GLY A 19 3.15 -30.25 -11.13
CA GLY A 19 2.25 -31.36 -10.82
C GLY A 19 2.07 -31.64 -9.32
N GLN A 20 2.73 -30.89 -8.45
CA GLN A 20 2.49 -30.91 -7.00
C GLN A 20 1.39 -29.92 -6.61
N PRO A 21 0.66 -30.15 -5.50
CA PRO A 21 -0.27 -29.16 -4.97
C PRO A 21 0.46 -27.89 -4.52
N VAL A 22 -0.24 -26.75 -4.56
CA VAL A 22 0.29 -25.48 -4.03
C VAL A 22 0.52 -25.61 -2.53
N ASP A 23 1.75 -25.34 -2.09
CA ASP A 23 2.06 -25.22 -0.67
C ASP A 23 1.61 -23.84 -0.15
N LYS A 24 0.57 -23.84 0.68
CA LYS A 24 0.02 -22.62 1.30
C LYS A 24 0.92 -22.05 2.41
N ASN A 25 1.87 -22.83 2.92
CA ASN A 25 2.83 -22.41 3.95
C ASN A 25 4.14 -21.88 3.36
N MET A 26 4.29 -21.91 2.04
CA MET A 26 5.49 -21.44 1.37
C MET A 26 5.68 -19.93 1.59
N TRP A 27 6.91 -19.55 1.95
CA TRP A 27 7.33 -18.16 1.92
C TRP A 27 7.81 -17.80 0.52
N ILE A 28 7.25 -16.73 -0.05
CA ILE A 28 7.65 -16.22 -1.37
C ILE A 28 8.90 -15.32 -1.32
N THR A 29 9.49 -15.17 -0.14
CA THR A 29 10.59 -14.24 0.11
C THR A 29 11.47 -14.68 1.29
N SER A 30 12.70 -14.17 1.36
CA SER A 30 13.60 -14.40 2.50
C SER A 30 13.18 -13.56 3.71
N PRO A 31 13.36 -14.07 4.95
CA PRO A 31 13.08 -13.30 6.17
C PRO A 31 13.90 -12.01 6.30
N THR A 32 15.00 -11.85 5.56
CA THR A 32 15.87 -10.67 5.61
C THR A 32 15.41 -9.53 4.71
N ILE A 33 14.39 -9.75 3.87
CA ILE A 33 13.91 -8.73 2.93
C ILE A 33 13.15 -7.62 3.68
N ILE A 34 13.41 -6.38 3.32
CA ILE A 34 12.68 -5.21 3.81
C ILE A 34 11.55 -4.92 2.83
N ASN A 35 10.48 -5.70 2.92
CA ASN A 35 9.25 -5.53 2.15
C ASN A 35 8.09 -6.28 2.82
N ALA A 36 6.88 -6.21 2.28
CA ALA A 36 5.75 -7.07 2.62
C ALA A 36 5.15 -7.64 1.33
N PHE A 37 4.44 -8.76 1.43
CA PHE A 37 3.89 -9.41 0.25
C PHE A 37 2.58 -10.15 0.53
N TYR A 38 1.71 -10.16 -0.47
CA TYR A 38 0.54 -11.02 -0.55
C TYR A 38 0.72 -12.08 -1.64
N TYR A 39 0.42 -13.33 -1.31
CA TYR A 39 0.51 -14.47 -2.23
C TYR A 39 -0.89 -15.00 -2.56
N TYR A 40 -1.41 -14.64 -3.75
CA TYR A 40 -2.80 -14.94 -4.15
C TYR A 40 -3.16 -16.44 -4.09
N PRO A 41 -2.38 -17.38 -4.66
CA PRO A 41 -2.71 -18.81 -4.60
C PRO A 41 -2.67 -19.39 -3.18
N GLY A 42 -1.85 -18.81 -2.29
CA GLY A 42 -1.81 -19.20 -0.88
C GLY A 42 -2.86 -18.52 -0.03
N ASN A 43 -3.52 -17.47 -0.55
CA ASN A 43 -4.33 -16.52 0.23
C ASN A 43 -3.63 -16.13 1.54
N SER A 44 -2.36 -15.74 1.43
CA SER A 44 -1.49 -15.52 2.59
C SER A 44 -0.71 -14.22 2.46
N LEU A 45 -0.47 -13.56 3.60
CA LEU A 45 0.38 -12.40 3.70
C LEU A 45 1.68 -12.77 4.42
N THR A 46 2.81 -12.25 3.96
CA THR A 46 4.13 -12.48 4.56
C THR A 46 4.73 -11.14 4.98
N ILE A 47 5.06 -11.03 6.28
CA ILE A 47 5.80 -9.90 6.86
C ILE A 47 7.16 -10.43 7.33
N PRO A 48 8.22 -10.30 6.52
CA PRO A 48 9.58 -10.72 6.88
C PRO A 48 10.11 -10.00 8.13
N ALA A 49 11.04 -10.63 8.84
CA ALA A 49 11.70 -9.99 9.98
C ALA A 49 12.46 -8.70 9.57
N GLY A 50 12.95 -8.63 8.33
CA GLY A 50 13.67 -7.48 7.80
C GLY A 50 12.87 -6.18 7.78
N ILE A 51 11.54 -6.20 7.61
CA ILE A 51 10.73 -4.97 7.70
C ILE A 51 10.33 -4.63 9.13
N LEU A 52 10.43 -5.55 10.08
CA LEU A 52 10.04 -5.36 11.49
C LEU A 52 11.12 -4.65 12.31
N GLN A 53 11.55 -3.49 11.83
CA GLN A 53 12.56 -2.62 12.46
C GLN A 53 12.20 -1.14 12.25
N ILE A 54 12.89 -0.24 12.96
CA ILE A 54 12.74 1.21 12.77
C ILE A 54 13.09 1.57 11.30
N PRO A 55 12.28 2.41 10.62
CA PRO A 55 11.17 3.22 11.14
C PRO A 55 9.79 2.55 11.11
N PHE A 56 9.69 1.29 10.66
CA PHE A 56 8.40 0.63 10.45
C PHE A 56 7.79 0.07 11.73
N PHE A 57 8.61 -0.53 12.59
CA PHE A 57 8.17 -1.11 13.85
C PHE A 57 9.25 -1.06 14.94
N ASP A 58 8.85 -0.66 16.14
CA ASP A 58 9.57 -0.93 17.39
C ASP A 58 8.58 -0.84 18.56
N GLY A 59 8.66 -1.78 19.50
CA GLY A 59 7.74 -1.87 20.65
C GLY A 59 7.84 -0.70 21.63
N LYS A 60 8.85 0.16 21.51
CA LYS A 60 9.05 1.38 22.31
C LYS A 60 8.56 2.64 21.60
N LEU A 61 8.24 2.57 20.30
CA LEU A 61 7.67 3.71 19.59
C LEU A 61 6.21 3.92 20.01
N PRO A 62 5.71 5.17 19.99
CA PRO A 62 4.28 5.42 20.13
C PRO A 62 3.49 4.62 19.10
N ASP A 63 2.35 4.06 19.52
CA ASP A 63 1.56 3.17 18.67
C ASP A 63 1.14 3.84 17.36
N ALA A 64 0.86 5.15 17.39
CA ALA A 64 0.56 5.92 16.18
C ALA A 64 1.61 5.75 15.07
N LEU A 65 2.90 5.67 15.43
CA LEU A 65 3.98 5.49 14.46
C LEU A 65 3.97 4.08 13.88
N ASN A 66 3.85 3.06 14.73
CA ASN A 66 3.75 1.66 14.31
C ASN A 66 2.52 1.41 13.42
N TYR A 67 1.36 1.93 13.80
CA TYR A 67 0.14 1.85 12.99
C TYR A 67 0.28 2.59 11.66
N GLY A 68 0.88 3.78 11.66
CA GLY A 68 1.11 4.56 10.45
C GLY A 68 2.15 3.94 9.51
N ALA A 69 3.09 3.13 10.02
CA ALA A 69 4.08 2.44 9.20
C ALA A 69 3.71 0.97 8.98
N ILE A 70 4.16 0.03 9.81
CA ILE A 70 3.90 -1.41 9.58
C ILE A 70 2.40 -1.74 9.55
N GLY A 71 1.57 -1.07 10.35
CA GLY A 71 0.12 -1.26 10.32
C GLY A 71 -0.51 -0.89 8.98
N ALA A 72 0.04 0.11 8.29
CA ALA A 72 -0.39 0.49 6.95
C ALA A 72 -0.05 -0.57 5.92
N PHE A 73 1.17 -1.11 5.97
CA PHE A 73 1.62 -2.15 5.05
C PHE A 73 0.86 -3.46 5.27
N ILE A 74 0.54 -3.82 6.52
CA ILE A 74 -0.34 -4.97 6.78
C ILE A 74 -1.73 -4.74 6.16
N GLY A 75 -2.29 -3.54 6.31
CA GLY A 75 -3.57 -3.19 5.66
C GLY A 75 -3.49 -3.20 4.14
N HIS A 76 -2.36 -2.79 3.58
CA HIS A 76 -2.06 -2.82 2.14
C HIS A 76 -2.02 -4.27 1.63
N GLU A 77 -1.27 -5.17 2.27
CA GLU A 77 -1.21 -6.59 1.88
C GLU A 77 -2.57 -7.28 2.01
N ILE A 78 -3.35 -6.98 3.06
CA ILE A 78 -4.72 -7.51 3.18
C ILE A 78 -5.58 -7.02 2.02
N SER A 79 -5.39 -5.78 1.58
CA SER A 79 -6.14 -5.23 0.44
C SER A 79 -5.81 -5.94 -0.87
N HIS A 80 -4.62 -6.51 -1.04
CA HIS A 80 -4.30 -7.26 -2.25
C HIS A 80 -5.22 -8.45 -2.46
N GLY A 81 -5.71 -9.11 -1.40
CA GLY A 81 -6.73 -10.15 -1.51
C GLY A 81 -8.06 -9.68 -2.12
N PHE A 82 -8.27 -8.37 -2.27
CA PHE A 82 -9.51 -7.76 -2.76
C PHE A 82 -9.28 -6.66 -3.81
N ASP A 83 -8.05 -6.50 -4.32
CA ASP A 83 -7.75 -5.56 -5.39
C ASP A 83 -8.24 -6.08 -6.76
N ASP A 84 -7.91 -5.41 -7.86
CA ASP A 84 -8.38 -5.82 -9.20
C ASP A 84 -7.82 -7.18 -9.67
N VAL A 85 -6.73 -7.66 -9.08
CA VAL A 85 -6.17 -8.99 -9.30
C VAL A 85 -6.74 -9.97 -8.27
N GLY A 86 -6.63 -9.68 -6.98
CA GLY A 86 -7.02 -10.57 -5.90
C GLY A 86 -8.51 -10.85 -5.82
N SER A 87 -9.35 -9.91 -6.25
CA SER A 87 -10.80 -10.15 -6.39
C SER A 87 -11.15 -11.26 -7.38
N GLN A 88 -10.21 -11.73 -8.20
CA GLN A 88 -10.38 -12.85 -9.11
C GLN A 88 -10.08 -14.20 -8.45
N TYR A 89 -9.51 -14.20 -7.23
CA TYR A 89 -9.16 -15.37 -6.45
C TYR A 89 -10.18 -15.58 -5.33
N ASP A 90 -10.67 -16.81 -5.18
CA ASP A 90 -11.54 -17.19 -4.06
C ASP A 90 -10.76 -17.38 -2.75
N GLU A 91 -11.45 -17.70 -1.66
CA GLU A 91 -10.85 -17.87 -0.33
C GLU A 91 -9.79 -18.99 -0.28
N ASN A 92 -9.79 -19.88 -1.26
CA ASN A 92 -8.84 -20.98 -1.36
C ASN A 92 -7.66 -20.68 -2.29
N GLY A 93 -7.62 -19.50 -2.92
CA GLY A 93 -6.59 -19.09 -3.86
C GLY A 93 -6.82 -19.59 -5.29
N ASN A 94 -8.06 -19.98 -5.65
CA ASN A 94 -8.38 -20.39 -7.02
C ASN A 94 -8.93 -19.23 -7.83
N VAL A 95 -8.54 -19.16 -9.11
CA VAL A 95 -9.15 -18.20 -10.04
C VAL A 95 -10.60 -18.59 -10.30
N ARG A 96 -11.54 -17.80 -9.79
CA ARG A 96 -12.98 -18.07 -9.86
C ARG A 96 -13.76 -16.77 -9.83
N ASP A 97 -14.80 -16.65 -10.67
CA ASP A 97 -15.73 -15.52 -10.53
C ASP A 97 -16.71 -15.80 -9.37
N TRP A 98 -16.39 -15.29 -8.20
CA TRP A 98 -17.17 -15.48 -6.97
C TRP A 98 -18.02 -14.25 -6.61
N TRP A 99 -17.97 -13.19 -7.42
CA TRP A 99 -18.81 -12.01 -7.26
C TRP A 99 -20.04 -12.06 -8.15
N SER A 100 -21.17 -11.60 -7.61
CA SER A 100 -22.33 -11.31 -8.47
C SER A 100 -21.97 -10.21 -9.48
N SER A 101 -22.62 -10.23 -10.64
CA SER A 101 -22.46 -9.19 -11.67
C SER A 101 -22.68 -7.76 -11.14
N LYS A 102 -23.60 -7.60 -10.18
CA LYS A 102 -23.87 -6.33 -9.49
C LYS A 102 -22.66 -5.86 -8.68
N ILE A 103 -22.05 -6.74 -7.87
CA ILE A 103 -20.87 -6.40 -7.06
C ILE A 103 -19.70 -6.06 -7.98
N LYS A 104 -19.46 -6.89 -9.00
CA LYS A 104 -18.38 -6.67 -9.97
C LYS A 104 -18.52 -5.34 -10.71
N SER A 105 -19.74 -4.97 -11.10
CA SER A 105 -20.02 -3.68 -11.75
C SER A 105 -19.73 -2.50 -10.82
N GLU A 106 -20.17 -2.55 -9.56
CA GLU A 106 -19.92 -1.48 -8.59
C GLU A 106 -18.43 -1.38 -8.23
N TYR A 107 -17.74 -2.51 -8.08
CA TYR A 107 -16.28 -2.54 -7.89
C TYR A 107 -15.57 -1.86 -9.06
N ASN A 108 -15.88 -2.26 -10.30
CA ASN A 108 -15.28 -1.69 -11.51
C ASN A 108 -15.52 -0.18 -11.62
N LYS A 109 -16.70 0.30 -11.22
CA LYS A 109 -17.03 1.72 -11.17
C LYS A 109 -16.13 2.46 -10.16
N ARG A 110 -15.92 1.91 -8.96
CA ARG A 110 -15.05 2.51 -7.94
C ARG A 110 -13.57 2.43 -8.32
N ALA A 111 -13.10 1.30 -8.84
CA ALA A 111 -11.74 1.16 -9.38
C ALA A 111 -11.48 2.15 -10.54
N SER A 112 -12.50 2.43 -11.37
CA SER A 112 -12.40 3.45 -12.43
C SER A 112 -12.19 4.87 -11.89
N CYS A 113 -12.58 5.16 -10.64
CA CYS A 113 -12.22 6.42 -9.97
C CYS A 113 -10.71 6.52 -9.82
N PHE A 114 -10.05 5.47 -9.33
CA PHE A 114 -8.59 5.43 -9.15
C PHE A 114 -7.88 5.62 -10.49
N LYS A 115 -8.30 4.91 -11.54
CA LYS A 115 -7.76 5.09 -12.90
C LYS A 115 -7.84 6.57 -13.32
N LYS A 116 -9.02 7.18 -13.22
CA LYS A 116 -9.23 8.58 -13.61
C LYS A 116 -8.36 9.53 -12.78
N LYS A 117 -8.32 9.36 -11.46
CA LYS A 117 -7.55 10.20 -10.55
C LYS A 117 -6.05 10.11 -10.83
N PHE A 118 -5.49 8.91 -10.79
CA PHE A 118 -4.04 8.70 -10.94
C PHE A 118 -3.55 9.01 -12.35
N SER A 119 -4.42 8.91 -13.37
CA SER A 119 -4.07 9.34 -14.73
C SER A 119 -3.76 10.84 -14.84
N LYS A 120 -4.16 11.66 -13.87
CA LYS A 120 -3.85 13.09 -13.85
C LYS A 120 -2.41 13.38 -13.39
N TYR A 121 -1.71 12.40 -12.82
CA TYR A 121 -0.35 12.60 -12.31
C TYR A 121 0.69 12.61 -13.43
N ILE A 122 1.48 13.68 -13.44
CA ILE A 122 2.48 13.97 -14.46
C ILE A 122 3.75 14.44 -13.78
N ILE A 123 4.89 13.91 -14.20
CA ILE A 123 6.22 14.40 -13.85
C ILE A 123 6.73 15.22 -15.03
N LYS A 124 7.08 16.49 -14.79
CA LYS A 124 7.67 17.38 -15.80
C LYS A 124 9.19 17.44 -15.61
N ILE A 125 9.94 17.12 -16.65
CA ILE A 125 11.40 17.14 -16.66
C ILE A 125 11.85 17.90 -17.90
N LYS A 126 12.48 19.07 -17.69
CA LYS A 126 12.82 20.00 -18.77
C LYS A 126 11.57 20.28 -19.62
N ASN A 127 11.61 19.94 -20.91
CA ASN A 127 10.51 20.17 -21.87
C ASN A 127 9.65 18.90 -22.11
N GLN A 128 9.81 17.86 -21.29
CA GLN A 128 9.07 16.60 -21.42
C GLN A 128 8.12 16.36 -20.25
N SER A 129 6.98 15.74 -20.53
CA SER A 129 5.97 15.36 -19.54
C SER A 129 5.78 13.85 -19.56
N TYR A 130 5.91 13.21 -18.39
CA TYR A 130 5.75 11.78 -18.21
C TYR A 130 4.49 11.54 -17.40
N LYS A 131 3.49 10.92 -18.03
CA LYS A 131 2.20 10.60 -17.42
C LYS A 131 2.29 9.27 -16.71
N LEU A 132 1.72 9.17 -15.50
CA LEU A 132 1.62 7.91 -14.78
C LEU A 132 0.66 6.96 -15.50
N ASP A 133 1.07 5.70 -15.67
CA ASP A 133 0.14 4.66 -16.10
C ASP A 133 -0.73 4.22 -14.91
N SER A 134 -1.93 4.78 -14.87
CA SER A 134 -2.91 4.50 -13.81
C SER A 134 -3.57 3.11 -13.90
N ILE A 135 -3.41 2.41 -15.03
CA ILE A 135 -3.89 1.04 -15.19
C ILE A 135 -2.84 0.11 -14.61
N GLN A 136 -1.57 0.30 -14.96
CA GLN A 136 -0.44 -0.43 -14.40
C GLN A 136 -0.36 -0.31 -12.87
N THR A 137 -0.69 0.86 -12.32
CA THR A 137 -0.59 1.13 -10.88
C THR A 137 -1.87 0.90 -10.08
N LEU A 138 -2.90 0.34 -10.71
CA LEU A 138 -4.24 0.31 -10.12
C LEU A 138 -4.31 -0.47 -8.80
N SER A 139 -3.78 -1.69 -8.78
CA SER A 139 -3.79 -2.58 -7.60
C SER A 139 -3.16 -1.89 -6.39
N GLU A 140 -1.96 -1.35 -6.59
CA GLU A 140 -1.18 -0.66 -5.57
C GLU A 140 -1.86 0.60 -5.05
N ASN A 141 -2.48 1.38 -5.94
CA ASN A 141 -3.19 2.60 -5.56
C ASN A 141 -4.46 2.30 -4.74
N ILE A 142 -5.14 1.19 -5.05
CA ILE A 142 -6.27 0.68 -4.26
C ILE A 142 -5.75 0.22 -2.89
N ALA A 143 -4.70 -0.61 -2.88
CA ALA A 143 -4.13 -1.18 -1.67
C ALA A 143 -3.63 -0.12 -0.69
N ASP A 144 -2.96 0.94 -1.17
CA ASP A 144 -2.57 2.07 -0.33
C ASP A 144 -3.76 2.77 0.32
N THR A 145 -4.80 3.06 -0.45
CA THR A 145 -5.98 3.79 0.06
C THR A 145 -6.78 2.94 1.04
N THR A 146 -6.99 1.67 0.72
CA THR A 146 -7.67 0.73 1.62
C THR A 146 -6.85 0.47 2.88
N GLY A 147 -5.53 0.29 2.76
CA GLY A 147 -4.63 0.09 3.90
C GLY A 147 -4.69 1.24 4.90
N ILE A 148 -4.67 2.49 4.42
CA ILE A 148 -4.82 3.67 5.29
C ILE A 148 -6.21 3.76 5.94
N ASN A 149 -7.28 3.47 5.21
CA ASN A 149 -8.62 3.47 5.81
C ASN A 149 -8.74 2.41 6.93
N ALA A 150 -8.26 1.19 6.65
CA ALA A 150 -8.27 0.08 7.60
C ALA A 150 -7.45 0.40 8.85
N LEU A 151 -6.21 0.87 8.68
CA LEU A 151 -5.34 1.20 9.81
C LEU A 151 -5.90 2.35 10.64
N TYR A 152 -6.50 3.38 10.00
CA TYR A 152 -7.03 4.52 10.75
C TYR A 152 -8.20 4.10 11.64
N LYS A 153 -9.05 3.21 11.14
CA LYS A 153 -10.13 2.59 11.92
C LYS A 153 -9.56 1.73 13.05
N ALA A 154 -8.56 0.88 12.76
CA ALA A 154 -7.91 0.04 13.76
C ALA A 154 -7.25 0.86 14.87
N PHE A 155 -6.50 1.91 14.52
CA PHE A 155 -5.87 2.83 15.46
C PHE A 155 -6.90 3.60 16.29
N THR A 156 -8.03 3.99 15.70
CA THR A 156 -9.11 4.67 16.42
C THR A 156 -9.70 3.74 17.50
N ILE A 157 -9.97 2.48 17.17
CA ILE A 157 -10.46 1.47 18.12
C ILE A 157 -9.41 1.22 19.21
N HIS A 158 -8.14 1.09 18.83
CA HIS A 158 -7.03 0.89 19.75
C HIS A 158 -6.89 2.06 20.74
N SER A 159 -6.96 3.29 20.24
CA SER A 159 -6.86 4.52 21.05
C SER A 159 -8.02 4.68 22.03
N MET A 160 -9.21 4.17 21.70
CA MET A 160 -10.34 4.14 22.63
C MET A 160 -10.10 3.18 23.81
N LYS A 161 -9.40 2.07 23.56
CA LYS A 161 -9.02 1.08 24.59
C LYS A 161 -7.77 1.48 25.36
N HIS A 162 -6.90 2.30 24.77
CA HIS A 162 -5.64 2.76 25.35
C HIS A 162 -5.54 4.29 25.29
N PRO A 163 -6.25 5.03 26.16
CA PRO A 163 -6.33 6.49 26.08
C PRO A 163 -4.97 7.20 26.17
N THR A 164 -3.99 6.60 26.85
CA THR A 164 -2.60 7.12 26.93
C THR A 164 -1.91 7.20 25.57
N GLN A 165 -2.32 6.36 24.62
CA GLN A 165 -1.78 6.30 23.25
C GLN A 165 -2.50 7.26 22.30
N ALA A 166 -3.69 7.75 22.67
CA ALA A 166 -4.54 8.56 21.82
C ALA A 166 -4.02 9.99 21.56
N ASN A 167 -3.15 10.51 22.44
CA ASN A 167 -2.61 11.87 22.34
C ASN A 167 -1.14 11.97 22.77
N VAL A 168 -0.31 11.03 22.29
CA VAL A 168 1.14 11.08 22.51
C VAL A 168 1.73 12.29 21.80
N LYS A 169 2.62 12.98 22.52
CA LYS A 169 3.41 14.11 22.04
C LYS A 169 4.87 13.72 22.00
N LEU A 170 5.51 13.93 20.86
CA LEU A 170 6.94 13.69 20.71
C LEU A 170 7.72 14.97 21.01
N PRO A 171 8.88 14.88 21.69
CA PRO A 171 9.75 16.03 21.90
C PRO A 171 10.11 16.74 20.58
N GLY A 172 9.90 18.06 20.51
CA GLY A 172 10.10 18.87 19.30
C GLY A 172 8.97 18.78 18.25
N LEU A 173 7.97 17.93 18.47
CA LEU A 173 6.79 17.75 17.61
C LEU A 173 5.48 17.81 18.42
N GLU A 174 5.45 18.56 19.52
CA GLU A 174 4.32 18.64 20.46
C GLU A 174 3.04 19.21 19.80
N HIS A 175 3.19 19.94 18.71
CA HIS A 175 2.08 20.44 17.88
C HIS A 175 1.38 19.32 17.07
N LEU A 176 1.98 18.13 16.97
CA LEU A 176 1.39 16.94 16.36
C LEU A 176 0.78 16.06 17.46
N ASN A 177 -0.45 15.60 17.27
CA ASN A 177 -1.06 14.57 18.12
C ASN A 177 -0.91 13.19 17.46
N SER A 178 -1.30 12.12 18.15
CA SER A 178 -1.19 10.76 17.62
C SER A 178 -1.81 10.57 16.23
N ARG A 179 -2.96 11.19 15.93
CA ARG A 179 -3.57 11.08 14.58
C ARG A 179 -2.72 11.76 13.51
N LYS A 180 -2.13 12.93 13.79
CA LYS A 180 -1.17 13.58 12.89
C LYS A 180 0.10 12.74 12.74
N LEU A 181 0.64 12.22 13.84
CA LEU A 181 1.83 11.36 13.83
C LEU A 181 1.62 10.08 13.01
N LEU A 182 0.41 9.51 13.02
CA LEU A 182 0.06 8.34 12.22
C LEU A 182 0.18 8.61 10.72
N PHE A 183 -0.41 9.69 10.22
CA PHE A 183 -0.28 10.04 8.79
C PHE A 183 1.14 10.49 8.44
N LEU A 184 1.84 11.15 9.36
CA LEU A 184 3.25 11.52 9.18
C LEU A 184 4.14 10.27 9.06
N SER A 185 3.94 9.27 9.92
CA SER A 185 4.70 8.00 9.90
C SER A 185 4.53 7.27 8.57
N TRP A 186 3.30 7.22 8.06
CA TRP A 186 3.02 6.65 6.76
C TRP A 186 3.74 7.39 5.64
N ALA A 187 3.59 8.72 5.57
CA ALA A 187 4.26 9.52 4.55
C ALA A 187 5.79 9.43 4.64
N HIS A 188 6.34 9.36 5.86
CA HIS A 188 7.77 9.21 6.12
C HIS A 188 8.33 7.89 5.58
N SER A 189 7.53 6.82 5.60
CA SER A 189 7.92 5.52 5.02
C SER A 189 8.21 5.58 3.51
N PHE A 190 7.75 6.63 2.83
CA PHE A 190 7.98 6.85 1.39
C PHE A 190 9.00 7.96 1.10
N CYS A 191 9.67 8.52 2.11
CA CYS A 191 10.68 9.54 1.89
C CYS A 191 11.85 9.00 1.07
N ALA A 192 11.96 9.45 -0.17
CA ALA A 192 13.03 9.05 -1.09
C ALA A 192 13.42 10.22 -2.01
N ARG A 193 14.66 10.18 -2.49
CA ARG A 193 15.17 11.09 -3.53
C ARG A 193 15.82 10.26 -4.66
N PRO A 194 15.02 9.62 -5.52
CA PRO A 194 15.53 8.75 -6.56
C PRO A 194 16.31 9.55 -7.62
N LYS A 195 17.26 8.89 -8.31
CA LYS A 195 17.83 9.47 -9.52
C LYS A 195 16.74 9.58 -10.59
N LEU A 196 16.95 10.49 -11.53
CA LEU A 196 15.99 10.68 -12.64
C LEU A 196 15.74 9.39 -13.43
N SER A 197 16.79 8.62 -13.69
CA SER A 197 16.69 7.32 -14.37
C SER A 197 15.76 6.36 -13.61
N ASP A 198 15.91 6.30 -12.29
CA ASP A 198 15.17 5.36 -11.45
C ASP A 198 13.70 5.77 -11.38
N LEU A 199 13.43 7.06 -11.25
CA LEU A 199 12.08 7.62 -11.31
C LEU A 199 11.38 7.32 -12.64
N LEU A 200 12.10 7.47 -13.76
CA LEU A 200 11.56 7.17 -15.09
C LEU A 200 11.35 5.67 -15.30
N ASN A 201 12.23 4.82 -14.74
CA ASN A 201 12.04 3.37 -14.75
C ASN A 201 10.80 2.98 -13.93
N THR A 202 10.64 3.52 -12.72
CA THR A 202 9.43 3.31 -11.91
C THR A 202 8.17 3.68 -12.68
N MET A 203 8.14 4.87 -13.29
CA MET A 203 7.00 5.32 -14.10
C MET A 203 6.68 4.42 -15.30
N LYS A 204 7.67 3.67 -15.80
CA LYS A 204 7.53 2.84 -17.00
C LYS A 204 7.20 1.37 -16.71
N SER A 205 7.72 0.80 -15.62
CA SER A 205 7.69 -0.65 -15.42
C SER A 205 7.30 -1.11 -14.02
N ASP A 206 7.23 -0.22 -13.03
CA ASP A 206 6.86 -0.59 -11.67
C ASP A 206 5.33 -0.55 -11.51
N THR A 207 4.75 -1.55 -10.87
CA THR A 207 3.32 -1.56 -10.52
C THR A 207 3.01 -0.51 -9.45
N HIS A 208 4.00 -0.03 -8.70
CA HIS A 208 3.79 1.04 -7.74
C HIS A 208 3.85 2.42 -8.41
N SER A 209 2.94 3.28 -7.98
CA SER A 209 3.12 4.72 -8.20
C SER A 209 4.43 5.20 -7.55
N PRO A 210 5.12 6.20 -8.12
CA PRO A 210 6.21 6.88 -7.42
C PRO A 210 5.78 7.36 -6.03
N ALA A 211 6.71 7.32 -5.07
CA ALA A 211 6.49 7.69 -3.66
C ALA A 211 5.64 8.96 -3.48
N THR A 212 5.95 10.04 -4.19
CA THR A 212 5.20 11.31 -4.11
C THR A 212 3.73 11.14 -4.49
N PHE A 213 3.43 10.33 -5.51
CA PHE A 213 2.07 10.07 -5.97
C PHE A 213 1.34 9.05 -5.10
N ARG A 214 2.05 8.09 -4.48
CA ARG A 214 1.48 7.29 -3.39
C ARG A 214 1.02 8.21 -2.27
N ILE A 215 1.90 9.08 -1.77
CA ILE A 215 1.58 10.00 -0.66
C ILE A 215 0.37 10.88 -0.98
N ILE A 216 0.44 11.64 -2.07
CA ILE A 216 -0.58 12.63 -2.42
C ILE A 216 -1.86 11.95 -2.86
N GLY A 217 -1.77 10.91 -3.70
CA GLY A 217 -2.93 10.22 -4.26
C GLY A 217 -3.75 9.53 -3.20
N THR A 218 -3.08 8.84 -2.28
CA THR A 218 -3.72 8.16 -1.16
C THR A 218 -4.29 9.15 -0.17
N LEU A 219 -3.49 10.03 0.45
CA LEU A 219 -4.00 10.89 1.54
C LEU A 219 -5.08 11.87 1.09
N SER A 220 -5.09 12.29 -0.18
CA SER A 220 -6.19 13.12 -0.71
C SER A 220 -7.51 12.36 -0.88
N ASN A 221 -7.50 11.02 -0.90
CA ASN A 221 -8.71 10.19 -0.81
C ASN A 221 -9.24 10.10 0.63
N ILE A 222 -8.37 10.24 1.64
CA ILE A 222 -8.70 9.92 3.03
C ILE A 222 -9.33 11.13 3.71
N LYS A 223 -10.65 11.11 3.91
CA LYS A 223 -11.36 12.19 4.63
C LYS A 223 -10.77 12.44 6.01
N ALA A 224 -10.42 11.37 6.73
CA ALA A 224 -9.81 11.46 8.05
C ALA A 224 -8.48 12.24 8.06
N PHE A 225 -7.70 12.17 6.97
CA PHE A 225 -6.49 12.98 6.81
C PHE A 225 -6.84 14.46 6.73
N SER A 226 -7.75 14.84 5.82
CA SER A 226 -8.17 16.23 5.64
C SER A 226 -8.79 16.81 6.92
N ASP A 227 -9.56 16.02 7.68
CA ASP A 227 -10.12 16.42 8.97
C ASP A 227 -9.01 16.62 10.03
N THR A 228 -8.06 15.69 10.11
CA THR A 228 -6.95 15.71 11.08
C THR A 228 -6.01 16.90 10.89
N TYR A 229 -5.75 17.27 9.63
CA TYR A 229 -4.90 18.42 9.27
C TYR A 229 -5.69 19.68 8.95
N GLN A 230 -7.01 19.66 9.09
CA GLN A 230 -7.90 20.81 8.80
C GLN A 230 -7.65 21.39 7.40
N CYS A 231 -7.45 20.52 6.40
CA CYS A 231 -7.18 20.95 5.04
C CYS A 231 -8.39 21.68 4.44
N ALA A 232 -8.18 22.89 3.90
CA ALA A 232 -9.25 23.63 3.24
C ALA A 232 -9.79 22.88 2.00
N LYS A 233 -11.10 22.94 1.77
CA LYS A 233 -11.75 22.31 0.61
C LYS A 233 -11.20 22.91 -0.69
N GLY A 234 -10.93 22.06 -1.68
CA GLY A 234 -10.36 22.45 -2.97
C GLY A 234 -8.83 22.48 -3.01
N THR A 235 -8.15 22.25 -1.89
CA THR A 235 -6.69 22.09 -1.88
C THR A 235 -6.31 20.71 -2.45
N THR A 236 -5.04 20.55 -2.86
CA THR A 236 -4.50 19.28 -3.37
C THR A 236 -4.77 18.10 -2.44
N MET A 237 -4.71 18.32 -1.12
CA MET A 237 -4.91 17.28 -0.11
C MET A 237 -6.36 17.19 0.41
N ASN A 238 -7.28 18.01 -0.11
CA ASN A 238 -8.70 17.93 0.15
C ASN A 238 -9.49 18.40 -1.08
N PRO A 239 -9.47 17.63 -2.19
CA PRO A 239 -10.10 18.03 -3.43
C PRO A 239 -11.61 18.25 -3.22
N ALA A 240 -12.15 19.27 -3.90
CA ALA A 240 -13.54 19.69 -3.72
C ALA A 240 -14.54 18.77 -4.42
N ASP A 241 -14.11 18.16 -5.52
CA ASP A 241 -14.92 17.26 -6.32
C ASP A 241 -14.94 15.86 -5.67
N PRO A 242 -16.12 15.33 -5.31
CA PRO A 242 -16.24 13.97 -4.80
C PRO A 242 -15.64 12.91 -5.73
N VAL A 243 -15.59 13.14 -7.05
CA VAL A 243 -14.96 12.19 -8.00
C VAL A 243 -13.44 12.12 -7.87
N ASP A 244 -12.82 13.06 -7.16
CA ASP A 244 -11.40 13.07 -6.84
C ASP A 244 -11.09 12.45 -5.46
N LYS A 245 -12.12 11.95 -4.76
CA LYS A 245 -11.98 11.11 -3.56
C LYS A 245 -12.47 9.69 -3.84
N CYS A 246 -11.53 8.82 -4.14
CA CYS A 246 -11.80 7.43 -4.48
C CYS A 246 -11.73 6.53 -3.23
N GLY A 247 -12.59 5.52 -3.18
CA GLY A 247 -12.58 4.50 -2.14
C GLY A 247 -13.37 3.28 -2.58
N ILE A 248 -12.90 2.10 -2.19
CA ILE A 248 -13.61 0.83 -2.43
C ILE A 248 -14.12 0.28 -1.10
N TRP A 249 -13.16 -0.01 -0.21
CA TRP A 249 -13.33 -0.62 1.11
C TRP A 249 -13.25 0.40 2.25
#